data_AF-A0A1D1W4R1-F1
#
_entry.id   AF-A0A1D1W4R1-F1
#
_cell.length_a   1.000
_cell.length_b   1.000
_cell.length_c   1.000
_cell.angle_alpha   90.00
_cell.angle_beta   90.00
_cell.angle_gamma   90.00
#
_symmetry.space_group_name_H-M   'P 1'
#
loop_
_entity.id
_entity.type
_entity.pdbx_description
1 polymer ?
#
loop_
_entity_poly.entity_id
_entity_poly.type
_entity_poly.pdbx_seq_one_letter_code
_entity_poly.pdbx_strand_id
1 'polypeptide(L)'
;MEQRYVRGALIVFEGLDRSGKTTQVNRLLQDLEGTKERYPYRGMRFPDRTPANPINIEICDYLSKKKELPAREAHLLFTKQRQNQKDEMERFLQNGTTLVVDRYSHSGAAYSAAKGLPLDWCMAQEEGLPKPDLVIFLDLFADIAKNRSGFGEERFEEEPFQKRVYEQYMQLQDETWLRVNASKTEEEIAAEVRQAVLRVIEECREKPISHFGDKQEETNQLQLAVPHLPHHQCTPTKSQQSSKEPGASLVGCEVK
;
A
#
# COMPACT_ATOMS: atom_id res chain seq x y z
N MET A 1 -27.87 -4.95 -22.76
CA MET A 1 -26.79 -5.62 -22.01
C MET A 1 -25.83 -4.53 -21.58
N GLU A 2 -25.82 -4.18 -20.29
CA GLU A 2 -24.85 -3.23 -19.75
C GLU A 2 -23.48 -3.92 -19.69
N GLN A 3 -22.52 -3.43 -20.48
CA GLN A 3 -21.12 -3.74 -20.24
C GLN A 3 -20.69 -2.99 -18.98
N ARG A 4 -20.79 -3.65 -17.81
CA ARG A 4 -20.14 -3.17 -16.59
C ARG A 4 -18.64 -3.39 -16.74
N TYR A 5 -17.92 -2.36 -17.14
CA TYR A 5 -16.47 -2.42 -17.11
C TYR A 5 -16.01 -2.25 -15.66
N VAL A 6 -15.38 -3.30 -15.16
CA VAL A 6 -14.68 -3.35 -13.88
C VAL A 6 -13.20 -3.04 -14.12
N ARG A 7 -12.56 -2.30 -13.22
CA ARG A 7 -11.12 -2.04 -13.35
C ARG A 7 -10.28 -3.22 -12.84
N GLY A 8 -9.02 -3.27 -13.26
CA GLY A 8 -8.01 -4.15 -12.69
C GLY A 8 -7.44 -3.60 -11.38
N ALA A 9 -6.74 -4.45 -10.64
CA ALA A 9 -6.03 -4.06 -9.43
C ALA A 9 -4.61 -3.57 -9.73
N LEU A 10 -4.11 -2.64 -8.92
CA LEU A 10 -2.67 -2.31 -8.86
C LEU A 10 -2.04 -3.01 -7.66
N ILE A 11 -1.27 -4.06 -7.94
CA ILE A 11 -0.57 -4.87 -6.94
C ILE A 11 0.92 -4.54 -6.98
N VAL A 12 1.49 -4.08 -5.88
CA VAL A 12 2.91 -3.71 -5.80
C VAL A 12 3.64 -4.63 -4.85
N PHE A 13 4.82 -5.11 -5.27
CA PHE A 13 5.75 -5.85 -4.43
C PHE A 13 6.87 -4.93 -3.95
N GLU A 14 7.02 -4.80 -2.65
CA GLU A 14 8.06 -4.02 -1.98
C GLU A 14 8.92 -4.89 -1.07
N GLY A 15 10.07 -4.36 -0.66
CA GLY A 15 11.03 -5.06 0.18
C GLY A 15 12.48 -4.70 -0.15
N LEU A 16 13.39 -5.06 0.76
CA LEU A 16 14.82 -4.86 0.60
C LEU A 16 15.39 -5.59 -0.62
N ASP A 17 16.60 -5.22 -1.03
CA ASP A 17 17.29 -5.96 -2.10
C ASP A 17 17.44 -7.44 -1.72
N ARG A 18 17.22 -8.30 -2.72
CA ARG A 18 17.18 -9.77 -2.58
C ARG A 18 16.12 -10.33 -1.63
N SER A 19 15.05 -9.60 -1.30
CA SER A 19 13.92 -10.19 -0.54
C SER A 19 13.14 -11.27 -1.29
N GLY A 20 13.32 -11.42 -2.61
CA GLY A 20 12.62 -12.42 -3.44
C GLY A 20 11.46 -11.86 -4.28
N LYS A 21 11.35 -10.52 -4.40
CA LYS A 21 10.26 -9.85 -5.16
C LYS A 21 10.12 -10.36 -6.58
N THR A 22 11.20 -10.32 -7.37
CA THR A 22 11.17 -10.77 -8.77
C THR A 22 10.63 -12.20 -8.90
N THR A 23 11.06 -13.10 -8.00
CA THR A 23 10.61 -14.50 -7.97
C THR A 23 9.11 -14.58 -7.71
N GLN A 24 8.61 -13.87 -6.70
CA GLN A 24 7.19 -13.91 -6.33
C GLN A 24 6.30 -13.22 -7.36
N VAL A 25 6.77 -12.14 -8.00
CA VAL A 25 6.07 -11.49 -9.12
C VAL A 25 5.94 -12.46 -10.29
N ASN A 26 7.01 -13.14 -10.69
CA ASN A 26 6.97 -14.11 -11.78
C ASN A 26 6.07 -15.32 -11.48
N ARG A 27 6.13 -15.83 -10.24
CA ARG A 27 5.25 -16.92 -9.80
C ARG A 27 3.79 -16.50 -9.84
N LEU A 28 3.45 -15.32 -9.31
CA LEU A 28 2.08 -14.81 -9.35
C LEU A 28 1.59 -14.64 -10.80
N LEU A 29 2.41 -14.13 -11.70
CA LEU A 29 2.05 -13.99 -13.12
C LEU A 29 1.77 -15.34 -13.79
N GLN A 30 2.59 -16.36 -13.51
CA GLN A 30 2.38 -17.73 -14.00
C GLN A 30 1.13 -18.37 -13.40
N ASP A 31 0.87 -18.15 -12.11
CA ASP A 31 -0.32 -18.65 -11.44
C ASP A 31 -1.60 -18.04 -12.04
N LEU A 32 -1.59 -16.72 -12.29
CA LEU A 32 -2.71 -16.03 -12.94
C LEU A 32 -2.94 -16.54 -14.36
N GLU A 33 -1.89 -16.87 -15.11
CA GLU A 33 -1.99 -17.52 -16.44
C GLU A 33 -2.68 -18.89 -16.37
N GLY A 34 -2.35 -19.67 -15.34
CA GLY A 34 -2.87 -21.02 -15.14
C GLY A 34 -4.32 -21.07 -14.64
N THR A 35 -4.85 -19.97 -14.11
CA THR A 35 -6.27 -19.92 -13.72
C THR A 35 -7.15 -19.76 -14.95
N LYS A 36 -8.16 -20.62 -15.10
CA LYS A 36 -9.24 -20.43 -16.11
C LYS A 36 -10.08 -19.16 -15.86
N GLU A 37 -9.75 -18.39 -14.83
CA GLU A 37 -10.42 -17.18 -14.40
C GLU A 37 -9.83 -15.96 -15.11
N ARG A 38 -10.50 -15.62 -16.22
CA ARG A 38 -10.66 -14.37 -16.99
C ARG A 38 -10.00 -13.02 -16.63
N TYR A 39 -9.10 -12.85 -15.67
CA TYR A 39 -8.54 -11.53 -15.35
C TYR A 39 -7.35 -11.23 -16.27
N PRO A 40 -7.41 -10.21 -17.15
CA PRO A 40 -6.21 -9.75 -17.84
C PRO A 40 -5.20 -9.25 -16.81
N TYR A 41 -3.92 -9.57 -17.00
CA TYR A 41 -2.87 -9.10 -16.12
C TYR A 41 -1.63 -8.67 -16.92
N ARG A 42 -0.79 -7.85 -16.29
CA ARG A 42 0.49 -7.42 -16.87
C ARG A 42 1.52 -7.21 -15.77
N GLY A 43 2.70 -7.77 -15.98
CA GLY A 43 3.88 -7.51 -15.15
C GLY A 43 4.54 -6.18 -15.50
N MET A 44 4.99 -5.45 -14.49
CA MET A 44 5.81 -4.24 -14.63
C MET A 44 6.90 -4.23 -13.56
N ARG A 45 7.93 -3.41 -13.75
CA ARG A 45 9.01 -3.24 -12.78
C ARG A 45 9.54 -1.82 -12.79
N PHE A 46 9.85 -1.29 -11.61
CA PHE A 46 10.59 -0.04 -11.47
C PHE A 46 11.93 -0.23 -10.71
N PRO A 47 13.01 0.45 -11.14
CA PRO A 47 13.10 1.16 -12.40
C PRO A 47 12.99 0.21 -13.60
N ASP A 48 12.36 0.69 -14.68
CA ASP A 48 12.51 0.05 -15.98
C ASP A 48 13.95 0.25 -16.46
N ARG A 49 14.60 -0.83 -16.88
CA ARG A 49 16.00 -0.85 -17.32
C ARG A 49 16.15 -1.10 -18.82
N THR A 50 15.04 -1.10 -19.57
CA THR A 50 15.04 -1.28 -21.02
C THR A 50 15.82 -0.11 -21.67
N PRO A 51 16.85 -0.37 -22.48
CA PRO A 51 17.77 0.68 -22.96
C PRO A 51 17.17 1.58 -24.06
N ALA A 52 15.88 1.45 -24.36
CA ALA A 52 15.19 2.23 -25.39
C ALA A 52 14.83 3.67 -24.92
N ASN A 53 14.79 3.92 -23.60
CA ASN A 53 14.43 5.21 -23.03
C ASN A 53 15.65 5.87 -22.36
N PRO A 54 16.01 7.13 -22.71
CA PRO A 54 17.14 7.83 -22.10
C PRO A 54 17.11 7.89 -20.57
N ILE A 55 15.93 8.02 -19.96
CA ILE A 55 15.79 8.04 -18.49
C ILE A 55 16.20 6.69 -17.88
N ASN A 56 15.88 5.58 -18.55
CA ASN A 56 16.25 4.24 -18.10
C ASN A 56 17.78 4.07 -18.13
N ILE A 57 18.44 4.59 -19.17
CA ILE A 57 19.91 4.58 -19.28
C ILE A 57 20.53 5.36 -18.12
N GLU A 58 20.04 6.57 -17.86
CA GLU A 58 20.57 7.43 -16.80
C GLU A 58 20.41 6.79 -15.40
N ILE A 59 19.26 6.17 -15.14
CA ILE A 59 19.02 5.40 -13.91
C ILE A 59 20.00 4.22 -13.80
N CYS A 60 20.20 3.47 -14.89
CA CYS A 60 21.14 2.35 -14.92
C CYS A 60 22.58 2.80 -14.67
N ASP A 61 23.02 3.91 -15.27
CA ASP A 61 24.36 4.47 -15.05
C ASP A 61 24.54 4.94 -13.60
N TYR A 62 23.50 5.53 -13.02
CA TYR A 62 23.51 5.88 -11.61
C TYR A 62 23.61 4.64 -10.71
N LEU A 63 22.75 3.62 -10.90
CA LEU A 63 22.73 2.41 -10.06
C LEU A 63 24.01 1.56 -10.20
N SER A 64 24.63 1.56 -11.38
CA SER A 64 25.89 0.86 -11.67
C SER A 64 27.15 1.66 -11.30
N LYS A 65 27.00 2.79 -10.59
CA LYS A 65 28.11 3.65 -10.13
C LYS A 65 28.94 4.27 -11.27
N LYS A 66 28.41 4.30 -12.51
CA LYS A 66 29.03 4.98 -13.66
C LYS A 66 28.77 6.48 -13.66
N LYS A 67 27.67 6.90 -13.05
CA LYS A 67 27.27 8.30 -12.90
C LYS A 67 26.95 8.60 -11.44
N GLU A 68 27.45 9.72 -10.93
CA GLU A 68 27.03 10.27 -9.64
C GLU A 68 25.95 11.33 -9.84
N LEU A 69 24.95 11.30 -8.94
CA LEU A 69 23.85 12.27 -8.90
C LEU A 69 23.60 12.67 -7.44
N PRO A 70 23.34 13.96 -7.15
CA PRO A 70 22.81 14.39 -5.86
C PRO A 70 21.55 13.62 -5.50
N ALA A 71 21.32 13.36 -4.19
CA ALA A 71 20.22 12.51 -3.76
C ALA A 71 18.85 13.00 -4.24
N ARG A 72 18.61 14.33 -4.24
CA ARG A 72 17.36 14.92 -4.74
C ARG A 72 17.19 14.72 -6.24
N GLU A 73 18.25 14.92 -7.03
CA GLU A 73 18.22 14.72 -8.49
C GLU A 73 17.95 13.25 -8.83
N ALA A 74 18.66 12.33 -8.16
CA ALA A 74 18.41 10.90 -8.33
C ALA A 74 16.95 10.55 -7.99
N HIS A 75 16.42 11.02 -6.86
CA HIS A 75 15.03 10.78 -6.48
C HIS A 75 14.05 11.26 -7.54
N LEU A 76 14.19 12.51 -8.01
CA LEU A 76 13.33 13.08 -9.04
C LEU A 76 13.43 12.33 -10.37
N LEU A 77 14.59 11.79 -10.73
CA LEU A 77 14.77 10.97 -11.93
C LEU A 77 13.96 9.67 -11.85
N PHE A 78 14.02 8.94 -10.71
CA PHE A 78 13.20 7.75 -10.49
C PHE A 78 11.70 8.07 -10.51
N THR A 79 11.30 9.15 -9.86
CA THR A 79 9.91 9.63 -9.86
C THR A 79 9.44 10.00 -11.26
N LYS A 80 10.25 10.70 -12.04
CA LYS A 80 9.95 11.04 -13.43
C LYS A 80 9.73 9.81 -14.29
N GLN A 81 10.50 8.74 -14.09
CA GLN A 81 10.30 7.48 -14.81
C GLN A 81 8.92 6.87 -14.53
N ARG A 82 8.48 6.82 -13.27
CA ARG A 82 7.12 6.36 -12.90
C ARG A 82 6.03 7.26 -13.48
N GLN A 83 6.20 8.58 -13.37
CA GLN A 83 5.25 9.56 -13.91
C GLN A 83 5.08 9.42 -15.43
N ASN A 84 6.16 9.10 -16.17
CA ASN A 84 6.06 8.83 -17.60
C ASN A 84 5.29 7.54 -17.96
N GLN A 85 5.01 6.66 -16.99
CA GLN A 85 4.22 5.44 -17.16
C GLN A 85 2.79 5.57 -16.62
N LYS A 86 2.47 6.68 -15.94
CA LYS A 86 1.18 6.92 -15.27
C LYS A 86 -0.02 6.66 -16.18
N ASP A 87 -0.11 7.38 -17.28
CA ASP A 87 -1.29 7.34 -18.17
C ASP A 87 -1.51 5.94 -18.76
N GLU A 88 -0.41 5.23 -19.06
CA GLU A 88 -0.48 3.85 -19.54
C GLU A 88 -0.94 2.88 -18.45
N MET A 89 -0.43 3.03 -17.22
CA MET A 89 -0.87 2.24 -16.07
C MET A 89 -2.37 2.43 -15.83
N GLU A 90 -2.84 3.68 -15.79
CA GLU A 90 -4.26 4.00 -15.62
C GLU A 90 -5.12 3.41 -16.73
N ARG A 91 -4.67 3.50 -17.99
CA ARG A 91 -5.37 2.90 -19.13
C ARG A 91 -5.47 1.38 -18.99
N PHE A 92 -4.43 0.69 -18.52
CA PHE A 92 -4.51 -0.76 -18.27
C PHE A 92 -5.51 -1.09 -17.17
N LEU A 93 -5.41 -0.40 -16.03
CA LEU A 93 -6.29 -0.59 -14.90
C LEU A 93 -7.75 -0.34 -15.29
N GLN A 94 -8.06 0.78 -15.94
CA GLN A 94 -9.42 1.12 -16.40
C GLN A 94 -10.00 0.08 -17.37
N ASN A 95 -9.16 -0.57 -18.16
CA ASN A 95 -9.58 -1.64 -19.09
C ASN A 95 -9.70 -3.03 -18.42
N GLY A 96 -9.63 -3.11 -17.10
CA GLY A 96 -9.76 -4.36 -16.36
C GLY A 96 -8.45 -5.14 -16.19
N THR A 97 -7.32 -4.63 -16.67
CA THR A 97 -6.02 -5.31 -16.57
C THR A 97 -5.39 -5.07 -15.21
N THR A 98 -5.17 -6.15 -14.45
CA THR A 98 -4.43 -6.11 -13.19
C THR A 98 -2.95 -5.91 -13.44
N LEU A 99 -2.34 -4.92 -12.79
CA LEU A 99 -0.91 -4.66 -12.86
C LEU A 99 -0.21 -5.29 -11.67
N VAL A 100 0.80 -6.11 -11.93
CA VAL A 100 1.67 -6.71 -10.92
C VAL A 100 3.05 -6.07 -11.04
N VAL A 101 3.42 -5.25 -10.07
CA VAL A 101 4.55 -4.33 -10.19
C VAL A 101 5.66 -4.68 -9.18
N ASP A 102 6.86 -4.96 -9.66
CA ASP A 102 8.06 -5.12 -8.83
C ASP A 102 8.69 -3.76 -8.55
N ARG A 103 8.58 -3.30 -7.29
CA ARG A 103 8.92 -1.96 -6.77
C ARG A 103 8.10 -0.83 -7.39
N TYR A 104 7.80 0.20 -6.58
CA TYR A 104 7.07 1.38 -7.03
C TYR A 104 7.48 2.64 -6.24
N SER A 105 6.53 3.53 -5.94
CA SER A 105 6.74 4.79 -5.21
C SER A 105 7.32 4.58 -3.81
N HIS A 106 6.91 3.53 -3.08
CA HIS A 106 7.44 3.23 -1.74
C HIS A 106 8.95 2.93 -1.78
N SER A 107 9.44 2.13 -2.74
CA SER A 107 10.88 1.97 -3.00
C SER A 107 11.57 3.33 -3.25
N GLY A 108 10.98 4.17 -4.11
CA GLY A 108 11.52 5.49 -4.44
C GLY A 108 11.72 6.36 -3.19
N ALA A 109 10.71 6.43 -2.33
CA ALA A 109 10.74 7.20 -1.10
C ALA A 109 11.68 6.61 -0.04
N ALA A 110 11.55 5.31 0.26
CA ALA A 110 12.34 4.66 1.31
C ALA A 110 13.85 4.74 1.05
N TYR A 111 14.29 4.46 -0.19
CA TYR A 111 15.71 4.52 -0.54
C TYR A 111 16.25 5.95 -0.52
N SER A 112 15.45 6.94 -0.93
CA SER A 112 15.87 8.33 -0.95
C SER A 112 15.93 8.93 0.45
N ALA A 113 14.97 8.57 1.31
CA ALA A 113 14.98 8.95 2.72
C ALA A 113 16.15 8.32 3.48
N ALA A 114 16.52 7.07 3.18
CA ALA A 114 17.71 6.42 3.75
C ALA A 114 19.04 7.09 3.35
N LYS A 115 19.02 7.92 2.28
CA LYS A 115 20.13 8.82 1.88
C LYS A 115 20.07 10.21 2.54
N GLY A 116 19.13 10.44 3.47
CA GLY A 116 19.03 11.67 4.25
C GLY A 116 18.02 12.70 3.72
N LEU A 117 17.15 12.34 2.78
CA LEU A 117 16.04 13.21 2.39
C LEU A 117 14.86 13.05 3.35
N PRO A 118 14.04 14.09 3.59
CA PRO A 118 12.80 13.95 4.35
C PRO A 118 11.83 12.99 3.66
N LEU A 119 11.27 12.03 4.41
CA LEU A 119 10.40 10.98 3.86
C LEU A 119 9.08 11.56 3.31
N ASP A 120 8.50 12.52 4.01
CA ASP A 120 7.33 13.29 3.60
C ASP A 120 7.56 14.01 2.27
N TRP A 121 8.72 14.67 2.13
CA TRP A 121 9.10 15.31 0.87
C TRP A 121 9.21 14.30 -0.27
N CYS A 122 9.79 13.12 -0.01
CA CYS A 122 9.92 12.06 -1.02
C CYS A 122 8.54 11.55 -1.47
N MET A 123 7.63 11.29 -0.53
CA MET A 123 6.27 10.85 -0.86
C MET A 123 5.47 11.94 -1.58
N ALA A 124 5.66 13.22 -1.23
CA ALA A 124 5.03 14.33 -1.95
C ALA A 124 5.44 14.42 -3.43
N GLN A 125 6.61 13.90 -3.82
CA GLN A 125 7.00 13.86 -5.24
C GLN A 125 6.23 12.79 -6.03
N GLU A 126 5.64 11.79 -5.35
CA GLU A 126 4.88 10.70 -5.94
C GLU A 126 3.40 11.05 -6.14
N GLU A 127 2.97 12.25 -5.71
CA GLU A 127 1.59 12.71 -5.83
C GLU A 127 1.05 12.58 -7.26
N GLY A 128 -0.22 12.18 -7.35
CA GLY A 128 -0.91 11.95 -8.60
C GLY A 128 -0.56 10.64 -9.30
N LEU A 129 0.39 9.82 -8.83
CA LEU A 129 0.54 8.44 -9.31
C LEU A 129 -0.58 7.55 -8.75
N PRO A 130 -1.04 6.52 -9.49
CA PRO A 130 -2.00 5.54 -8.99
C PRO A 130 -1.53 4.91 -7.68
N LYS A 131 -2.35 4.99 -6.63
CA LYS A 131 -2.09 4.35 -5.35
C LYS A 131 -2.36 2.85 -5.49
N PRO A 132 -1.49 1.97 -4.96
CA PRO A 132 -1.71 0.53 -5.00
C PRO A 132 -2.98 0.11 -4.26
N ASP A 133 -3.69 -0.88 -4.78
CA ASP A 133 -4.78 -1.54 -4.05
C ASP A 133 -4.23 -2.53 -3.00
N LEU A 134 -3.00 -3.02 -3.23
CA LEU A 134 -2.27 -3.90 -2.32
C LEU A 134 -0.77 -3.65 -2.46
N VAL A 135 -0.11 -3.44 -1.32
CA VAL A 135 1.36 -3.44 -1.22
C VAL A 135 1.79 -4.70 -0.48
N ILE A 136 2.44 -5.62 -1.18
CA ILE A 136 3.02 -6.83 -0.62
C ILE A 136 4.45 -6.52 -0.24
N PHE A 137 4.71 -6.33 1.05
CA PHE A 137 6.05 -6.16 1.57
C PHE A 137 6.66 -7.50 1.95
N LEU A 138 7.61 -7.97 1.14
CA LEU A 138 8.40 -9.16 1.45
C LEU A 138 9.42 -8.82 2.54
N ASP A 139 9.04 -9.14 3.76
CA ASP A 139 9.76 -8.84 4.98
C ASP A 139 10.87 -9.86 5.21
N LEU A 140 12.09 -9.44 4.88
CA LEU A 140 13.32 -10.15 5.16
C LEU A 140 14.30 -9.18 5.81
N PHE A 141 14.84 -9.54 6.97
CA PHE A 141 15.88 -8.73 7.60
C PHE A 141 17.17 -8.73 6.75
N ALA A 142 17.86 -7.59 6.76
CA ALA A 142 19.02 -7.32 5.91
C ALA A 142 20.20 -8.29 6.15
N ASP A 143 20.31 -8.81 7.38
CA ASP A 143 21.31 -9.79 7.80
C ASP A 143 21.15 -11.17 7.11
N ILE A 144 19.94 -11.50 6.66
CA ILE A 144 19.66 -12.70 5.87
C ILE A 144 19.82 -12.40 4.37
N ALA A 145 19.40 -11.21 3.92
CA ALA A 145 19.45 -10.82 2.51
C ALA A 145 20.88 -10.79 1.92
N LYS A 146 21.88 -10.39 2.73
CA LYS A 146 23.29 -10.34 2.31
C LYS A 146 23.89 -11.69 1.95
N ASN A 147 23.33 -12.79 2.46
CA ASN A 147 23.84 -14.14 2.22
C ASN A 147 23.38 -14.72 0.87
N ARG A 148 22.54 -13.99 0.12
CA ARG A 148 22.11 -14.38 -1.24
C ARG A 148 23.16 -13.94 -2.27
N SER A 149 23.35 -14.72 -3.33
CA SER A 149 24.45 -14.59 -4.32
C SER A 149 24.48 -13.25 -5.05
N GLY A 150 25.66 -12.60 -5.11
CA GLY A 150 25.91 -11.37 -5.90
C GLY A 150 25.77 -10.03 -5.14
N PHE A 151 25.71 -10.03 -3.80
CA PHE A 151 25.41 -8.82 -3.01
C PHE A 151 26.61 -7.89 -3.00
N GLY A 152 26.38 -6.61 -3.30
CA GLY A 152 27.39 -5.56 -3.29
C GLY A 152 27.74 -5.03 -4.68
N GLU A 153 27.15 -5.58 -5.74
CA GLU A 153 27.43 -5.16 -7.12
C GLU A 153 26.79 -3.80 -7.42
N GLU A 154 25.58 -3.55 -6.94
CA GLU A 154 24.86 -2.30 -7.17
C GLU A 154 25.06 -1.24 -6.07
N ARG A 155 24.72 0.02 -6.38
CA ARG A 155 24.90 1.19 -5.50
C ARG A 155 24.36 1.01 -4.07
N PHE A 156 23.26 0.28 -3.90
CA PHE A 156 22.54 0.23 -2.63
C PHE A 156 22.69 -1.10 -1.88
N GLU A 157 23.45 -2.04 -2.40
CA GLU A 157 23.64 -3.36 -1.78
C GLU A 157 24.72 -3.31 -0.68
N GLU A 158 24.49 -2.48 0.35
CA GLU A 158 25.34 -2.35 1.53
C GLU A 158 24.48 -2.55 2.80
N GLU A 159 24.92 -3.43 3.72
CA GLU A 159 24.11 -3.82 4.89
C GLU A 159 23.65 -2.62 5.75
N PRO A 160 24.52 -1.66 6.14
CA PRO A 160 24.09 -0.50 6.93
C PRO A 160 23.09 0.38 6.18
N PHE A 161 23.21 0.47 4.85
CA PHE A 161 22.25 1.22 4.03
C PHE A 161 20.90 0.51 3.98
N GLN A 162 20.86 -0.80 3.74
CA GLN A 162 19.63 -1.59 3.70
C GLN A 162 18.89 -1.58 5.05
N LYS A 163 19.61 -1.53 6.19
CA LYS A 163 19.00 -1.33 7.52
C LYS A 163 18.24 0.01 7.60
N ARG A 164 18.85 1.10 7.14
CA ARG A 164 18.17 2.41 7.09
C ARG A 164 16.96 2.40 6.15
N VAL A 165 17.07 1.76 5.00
CA VAL A 165 15.95 1.60 4.05
C VAL A 165 14.78 0.86 4.71
N TYR A 166 15.07 -0.21 5.47
CA TYR A 166 14.04 -0.94 6.19
C TYR A 166 13.26 -0.06 7.17
N GLU A 167 13.97 0.76 7.97
CA GLU A 167 13.37 1.71 8.90
C GLU A 167 12.46 2.71 8.20
N GLN A 168 12.80 3.13 6.97
CA GLN A 168 11.93 4.01 6.18
C GLN A 168 10.69 3.28 5.67
N TYR A 169 10.81 2.05 5.21
CA TYR A 169 9.64 1.25 4.81
C TYR A 169 8.65 1.05 5.94
N MET A 170 9.12 0.85 7.17
CA MET A 170 8.24 0.67 8.33
C MET A 170 7.38 1.90 8.64
N GLN A 171 7.78 3.08 8.17
CA GLN A 171 7.00 4.33 8.31
C GLN A 171 5.98 4.54 7.20
N LEU A 172 6.01 3.73 6.13
CA LEU A 172 5.16 3.88 4.94
C LEU A 172 3.94 2.96 4.94
N GLN A 173 3.71 2.20 6.02
CA GLN A 173 2.61 1.24 6.09
C GLN A 173 1.25 1.95 6.20
N ASP A 174 0.29 1.47 5.43
CA ASP A 174 -1.11 1.91 5.46
C ASP A 174 -2.06 0.70 5.37
N GLU A 175 -3.36 0.94 5.18
CA GLU A 175 -4.39 -0.09 5.08
C GLU A 175 -4.19 -1.08 3.91
N THR A 176 -3.41 -0.71 2.89
CA THR A 176 -3.11 -1.56 1.73
C THR A 176 -1.90 -2.46 1.97
N TRP A 177 -1.21 -2.30 3.11
CA TRP A 177 0.07 -2.95 3.39
C TRP A 177 -0.09 -4.37 3.94
N LEU A 178 0.32 -5.36 3.15
CA LEU A 178 0.45 -6.74 3.57
C LEU A 178 1.92 -7.10 3.80
N ARG A 179 2.29 -7.31 5.05
CA ARG A 179 3.62 -7.78 5.44
C ARG A 179 3.69 -9.31 5.36
N VAL A 180 4.55 -9.83 4.48
CA VAL A 180 4.73 -11.27 4.27
C VAL A 180 6.12 -11.69 4.74
N ASN A 181 6.20 -12.67 5.64
CA ASN A 181 7.48 -13.21 6.12
C ASN A 181 8.21 -13.93 4.97
N ALA A 182 9.27 -13.30 4.46
CA ALA A 182 10.04 -13.80 3.33
C ALA A 182 11.13 -14.82 3.70
N SER A 183 11.14 -15.29 4.95
CA SER A 183 11.95 -16.43 5.42
C SER A 183 11.24 -17.78 5.22
N LYS A 184 9.95 -17.79 4.88
CA LYS A 184 9.20 -18.98 4.50
C LYS A 184 9.69 -19.57 3.17
N THR A 185 9.24 -20.77 2.83
CA THR A 185 9.51 -21.35 1.51
C THR A 185 8.85 -20.52 0.40
N GLU A 186 9.37 -20.62 -0.83
CA GLU A 186 8.81 -19.86 -1.96
C GLU A 186 7.34 -20.21 -2.22
N GLU A 187 6.97 -21.48 -2.03
CA GLU A 187 5.61 -22.01 -2.20
C GLU A 187 4.63 -21.46 -1.16
N GLU A 188 5.05 -21.38 0.11
CA GLU A 188 4.22 -20.81 1.18
C GLU A 188 3.96 -19.32 0.96
N ILE A 189 5.00 -18.57 0.54
CA ILE A 189 4.86 -17.15 0.20
C ILE A 189 3.93 -16.99 -0.99
N ALA A 190 4.09 -17.80 -2.04
CA ALA A 190 3.26 -17.72 -3.24
C ALA A 190 1.77 -17.99 -2.92
N ALA A 191 1.47 -18.99 -2.07
CA ALA A 191 0.11 -19.29 -1.66
C ALA A 191 -0.54 -18.12 -0.89
N GLU A 192 0.18 -17.53 0.07
CA GLU A 192 -0.27 -16.38 0.87
C GLU A 192 -0.53 -15.15 -0.02
N VAL A 193 0.42 -14.85 -0.91
CA VAL A 193 0.33 -13.76 -1.89
C VAL A 193 -0.86 -13.95 -2.82
N ARG A 194 -1.02 -15.14 -3.40
CA ARG A 194 -2.10 -15.45 -4.35
C ARG A 194 -3.46 -15.24 -3.70
N GLN A 195 -3.65 -15.73 -2.47
CA GLN A 195 -4.92 -15.57 -1.75
C GLN A 195 -5.27 -14.09 -1.54
N ALA A 196 -4.29 -13.28 -1.10
CA ALA A 196 -4.50 -11.85 -0.89
C ALA A 196 -4.82 -11.11 -2.20
N VAL A 197 -4.07 -11.40 -3.27
CA VAL A 197 -4.25 -10.76 -4.58
C VAL A 197 -5.63 -11.05 -5.17
N LEU A 198 -6.08 -12.31 -5.17
CA LEU A 198 -7.40 -12.65 -5.72
C LEU A 198 -8.53 -11.96 -4.97
N ARG A 199 -8.42 -11.83 -3.64
CA ARG A 199 -9.38 -11.07 -2.84
C ARG A 199 -9.40 -9.59 -3.25
N VAL A 200 -8.24 -8.96 -3.35
CA VAL A 200 -8.13 -7.52 -3.68
C VAL A 200 -8.62 -7.24 -5.10
N ILE A 201 -8.35 -8.14 -6.05
CA ILE A 201 -8.89 -8.04 -7.42
C ILE A 201 -10.41 -7.91 -7.35
N GLU A 202 -11.11 -8.76 -6.60
CA GLU A 202 -12.57 -8.66 -6.48
C GLU A 202 -13.03 -7.39 -5.74
N GLU A 203 -12.35 -7.01 -4.66
CA GLU A 203 -12.73 -5.85 -3.83
C GLU A 203 -12.56 -4.50 -4.52
N CYS A 204 -11.66 -4.38 -5.50
CA CYS A 204 -11.32 -3.11 -6.15
C CYS A 204 -12.10 -2.86 -7.46
N ARG A 205 -12.71 -3.89 -8.04
CA ARG A 205 -13.35 -3.89 -9.36
C ARG A 205 -14.31 -2.74 -9.63
N GLU A 206 -15.11 -2.38 -8.63
CA GLU A 206 -16.14 -1.34 -8.71
C GLU A 206 -15.75 -0.03 -8.00
N LYS A 207 -14.49 0.10 -7.55
CA LYS A 207 -13.97 1.31 -6.91
C LYS A 207 -13.20 2.16 -7.94
N PRO A 208 -13.15 3.49 -7.80
CA PRO A 208 -12.24 4.30 -8.61
C PRO A 208 -10.78 3.91 -8.36
N ILE A 209 -9.89 4.25 -9.31
CA ILE A 209 -8.44 4.25 -9.06
C ILE A 209 -8.18 5.43 -8.12
N SER A 210 -7.56 5.17 -6.98
CA SER A 210 -7.09 6.21 -6.07
C SER A 210 -5.67 6.64 -6.45
N HIS A 211 -5.27 7.83 -6.02
CA HIS A 211 -3.96 8.40 -6.30
C HIS A 211 -3.26 8.84 -5.01
N PHE A 212 -1.93 8.81 -5.02
CA PHE A 212 -1.17 9.42 -3.93
C PHE A 212 -1.49 10.91 -3.86
N GLY A 213 -1.76 11.41 -2.64
CA GLY A 213 -2.13 12.81 -2.41
C GLY A 213 -3.64 13.10 -2.49
N ASP A 214 -4.47 12.12 -2.85
CA ASP A 214 -5.92 12.27 -2.75
C ASP A 214 -6.32 12.56 -1.30
N LYS A 215 -7.15 13.60 -1.12
CA LYS A 215 -7.78 13.86 0.18
C LYS A 215 -8.82 12.78 0.39
N GLN A 216 -8.76 12.06 1.50
CA GLN A 216 -9.86 11.18 1.88
C GLN A 216 -11.13 12.04 2.00
N GLU A 217 -12.13 11.75 1.17
CA GLU A 217 -13.46 12.31 1.37
C GLU A 217 -13.97 11.77 2.71
N GLU A 218 -14.05 12.64 3.73
CA GLU A 218 -14.80 12.36 4.94
C GLU A 218 -16.27 12.15 4.53
N THR A 219 -16.65 10.88 4.35
CA THR A 219 -18.05 10.49 4.19
C THR A 219 -18.75 10.69 5.53
N ASN A 220 -19.13 11.93 5.79
CA ASN A 220 -20.03 12.29 6.88
C ASN A 220 -21.40 11.69 6.53
N GLN A 221 -21.64 10.45 6.97
CA GLN A 221 -22.97 9.84 6.86
C GLN A 221 -23.93 10.70 7.68
N LEU A 222 -24.83 11.41 6.99
CA LEU A 222 -26.03 11.98 7.58
C LEU A 222 -26.76 10.88 8.35
N GLN A 223 -26.73 10.96 9.68
CA GLN A 223 -27.75 10.32 10.51
C GLN A 223 -29.11 10.88 10.09
N LEU A 224 -29.92 10.02 9.48
CA LEU A 224 -31.33 10.25 9.24
C LEU A 224 -31.99 10.68 10.54
N ALA A 225 -32.35 11.95 10.65
CA ALA A 225 -33.20 12.46 11.71
C ALA A 225 -34.56 11.77 11.61
N VAL A 226 -34.86 10.91 12.57
CA VAL A 226 -36.20 10.34 12.78
C VAL A 226 -37.14 11.50 13.14
N PRO A 227 -38.28 11.71 12.47
CA PRO A 227 -39.20 12.77 12.84
C PRO A 227 -39.82 12.47 14.21
N HIS A 228 -39.63 13.39 15.16
CA HIS A 228 -40.37 13.40 16.42
C HIS A 228 -41.87 13.60 16.16
N LEU A 229 -42.68 12.65 16.61
CA LEU A 229 -44.14 12.80 16.70
C LEU A 229 -44.49 13.83 17.80
N PRO A 230 -45.53 14.66 17.60
CA PRO A 230 -45.89 15.69 18.57
C PRO A 230 -46.57 15.10 19.81
N HIS A 231 -46.14 15.57 20.98
CA HIS A 231 -46.74 15.31 22.28
C HIS A 231 -48.19 15.81 22.35
N HIS A 232 -49.13 14.92 22.62
CA HIS A 232 -50.46 15.30 23.11
C HIS A 232 -50.38 15.72 24.58
N GLN A 233 -50.77 16.97 24.84
CA GLN A 233 -51.07 17.49 26.17
C GLN A 233 -52.30 16.77 26.74
N CYS A 234 -52.17 16.25 27.96
CA CYS A 234 -53.32 15.90 28.79
C CYS A 234 -53.09 16.43 30.21
N THR A 235 -53.98 17.33 30.64
CA THR A 235 -53.98 18.02 31.93
C THR A 235 -54.46 17.12 33.09
N PRO A 236 -54.20 17.49 34.37
CA PRO A 236 -54.20 16.56 35.48
C PRO A 236 -55.53 16.50 36.26
N THR A 237 -55.80 15.35 36.88
CA THR A 237 -56.76 15.23 37.99
C THR A 237 -56.10 14.59 39.21
N LYS A 238 -56.45 15.16 40.37
CA LYS A 238 -55.84 15.02 41.70
C LYS A 238 -56.22 13.74 42.47
N SER A 239 -55.43 13.51 43.53
CA SER A 239 -55.71 12.77 44.78
C SER A 239 -55.56 11.25 44.69
N GLN A 240 -54.94 10.53 45.65
CA GLN A 240 -54.97 10.65 47.11
C GLN A 240 -53.66 10.19 47.80
N GLN A 241 -53.59 10.49 49.09
CA GLN A 241 -52.52 10.34 50.07
C GLN A 241 -52.18 8.88 50.51
N SER A 242 -51.12 8.82 51.33
CA SER A 242 -50.70 7.77 52.29
C SER A 242 -49.68 6.77 51.73
N SER A 243 -48.66 6.33 52.46
CA SER A 243 -48.13 6.63 53.80
C SER A 243 -46.82 5.81 53.97
N LYS A 244 -46.01 6.18 54.98
CA LYS A 244 -44.93 5.39 55.63
C LYS A 244 -43.50 5.44 55.04
N GLU A 245 -42.65 6.18 55.77
CA GLU A 245 -41.25 5.89 56.10
C GLU A 245 -41.12 4.59 56.96
N PRO A 246 -39.93 4.12 57.46
CA PRO A 246 -38.55 4.66 57.41
C PRO A 246 -37.42 3.62 57.17
N GLY A 247 -36.16 4.10 57.13
CA GLY A 247 -34.94 3.34 57.49
C GLY A 247 -33.77 3.61 56.55
N ALA A 248 -32.82 4.49 56.91
CA ALA A 248 -31.55 4.18 57.63
C ALA A 248 -30.61 3.27 56.79
N SER A 249 -29.30 3.47 56.60
CA SER A 249 -28.28 4.23 57.32
C SER A 249 -26.94 4.11 56.55
N LEU A 250 -26.23 5.22 56.42
CA LEU A 250 -24.78 5.47 56.65
C LEU A 250 -23.65 4.58 56.05
N VAL A 251 -22.65 5.34 55.54
CA VAL A 251 -21.17 5.14 55.62
C VAL A 251 -20.60 4.06 54.69
N GLY A 252 -19.54 4.25 53.92
CA GLY A 252 -18.43 5.21 53.95
C GLY A 252 -17.09 4.45 53.90
N CYS A 253 -16.07 5.07 53.29
CA CYS A 253 -14.64 4.72 53.23
C CYS A 253 -14.18 3.56 52.31
N GLU A 254 -13.55 3.99 51.20
CA GLU A 254 -12.10 3.98 50.94
C GLU A 254 -11.22 2.72 51.19
N VAL A 255 -10.15 2.73 50.38
CA VAL A 255 -8.81 2.12 50.53
C VAL A 255 -8.61 0.76 49.84
N LYS A 256 -8.03 0.80 48.63
CA LYS A 256 -6.59 0.57 48.42
C LYS A 256 -6.15 1.10 47.06
#